data_AF-A0AB74M1X5-F1
#
_entry.id   AF-A0AB74M1X5-F1
#
_cell.length_a   1.000
_cell.length_b   1.000
_cell.length_c   1.000
_cell.angle_alpha   90.00
_cell.angle_beta   90.00
_cell.angle_gamma   90.00
#
_symmetry.space_group_name_H-M   'P 1'
#
loop_
_entity.id
_entity.type
_entity.pdbx_description
1 polymer ?
#
loop_
_entity_poly.entity_id
_entity_poly.type
_entity_poly.pdbx_seq_one_letter_code
_entity_poly.pdbx_strand_id
1 'polypeptide(L)'
;MGLDQAVTGTRLVAGIGFRHGVPPDAIVALIRRAIAQAACEGALVAIATAADRADEPAIRDAAGAFGLTPIAVDAEALRTVDPRVPTRSARIERSRGVGSLAEAAALAVAGETGRLILARIDDGRATCALAARGLASDEAMREADEASALFRPPSAGVGKDAGAVSRSKTPISQRARTAQIVTA
;
A
#
# COMPACT_ATOMS: atom_id res chain seq x y z
N MET A 1 24.07 -3.41 -28.82
CA MET A 1 24.63 -3.76 -27.50
C MET A 1 23.98 -2.81 -26.52
N GLY A 2 23.03 -3.14 -25.65
CA GLY A 2 22.63 -4.38 -25.02
C GLY A 2 22.34 -4.03 -23.56
N LEU A 3 21.19 -4.47 -23.04
CA LEU A 3 20.77 -4.53 -21.62
C LEU A 3 19.94 -3.37 -21.05
N ASP A 4 18.79 -3.13 -21.66
CA ASP A 4 17.60 -2.50 -21.09
C ASP A 4 16.78 -3.50 -20.22
N GLN A 5 17.48 -4.39 -19.50
CA GLN A 5 16.90 -5.29 -18.48
C GLN A 5 16.57 -4.50 -17.21
N ALA A 6 15.60 -3.60 -17.29
CA ALA A 6 15.15 -2.79 -16.17
C ALA A 6 14.27 -3.62 -15.20
N VAL A 7 14.93 -4.21 -14.20
CA VAL A 7 14.39 -4.71 -12.93
C VAL A 7 13.35 -5.84 -13.03
N THR A 8 13.78 -7.04 -13.41
CA THR A 8 13.02 -8.29 -13.15
C THR A 8 13.41 -8.91 -11.80
N GLY A 9 13.50 -8.06 -10.76
CA GLY A 9 13.58 -8.53 -9.38
C GLY A 9 12.25 -9.15 -8.94
N THR A 10 12.29 -10.06 -7.97
CA THR A 10 11.07 -10.66 -7.42
C THR A 10 10.18 -9.56 -6.80
N ARG A 11 8.90 -9.47 -7.19
CA ARG A 11 7.97 -8.51 -6.57
C ARG A 11 7.47 -9.06 -5.24
N LEU A 12 7.89 -8.43 -4.15
CA LEU A 12 7.62 -8.87 -2.78
C LEU A 12 6.40 -8.19 -2.19
N VAL A 13 5.59 -9.00 -1.50
CA VAL A 13 4.49 -8.57 -0.64
C VAL A 13 4.86 -8.88 0.80
N ALA A 14 4.83 -7.87 1.66
CA ALA A 14 4.98 -8.06 3.09
C ALA A 14 3.62 -8.15 3.77
N GLY A 15 3.31 -9.27 4.41
CA GLY A 15 2.13 -9.41 5.24
C GLY A 15 2.46 -9.14 6.70
N ILE A 16 1.67 -8.29 7.36
CA ILE A 16 1.96 -7.77 8.70
C ILE A 16 0.81 -8.09 9.65
N GLY A 17 1.17 -8.69 10.78
CA GLY A 17 0.34 -8.76 11.99
C GLY A 17 0.99 -7.97 13.12
N PHE A 18 0.22 -7.29 13.96
CA PHE A 18 0.79 -6.45 15.02
C PHE A 18 -0.19 -6.28 16.19
N ARG A 19 0.35 -5.95 17.37
CA ARG A 19 -0.44 -5.55 18.54
C ARG A 19 -0.81 -4.06 18.45
N HIS A 20 -1.92 -3.69 19.07
CA HIS A 20 -2.30 -2.27 19.19
C HIS A 20 -1.20 -1.46 19.91
N GLY A 21 -0.98 -0.22 19.45
CA GLY A 21 0.01 0.69 20.02
C GLY A 21 1.47 0.35 19.69
N VAL A 22 1.74 -0.59 18.77
CA VAL A 22 3.11 -0.79 18.28
C VAL A 22 3.62 0.49 17.60
N PRO A 23 4.85 0.95 17.85
CA PRO A 23 5.41 2.08 17.13
C PRO A 23 5.62 1.72 15.65
N PRO A 24 5.35 2.63 14.69
CA PRO A 24 5.57 2.39 13.26
C PRO A 24 6.99 1.89 12.94
N ASP A 25 8.00 2.46 13.61
CA ASP A 25 9.42 2.11 13.41
C ASP A 25 9.73 0.64 13.69
N ALA A 26 8.99 -0.01 14.61
CA ALA A 26 9.16 -1.43 14.87
C ALA A 26 8.66 -2.27 13.68
N ILE A 27 7.54 -1.89 13.07
CA ILE A 27 7.04 -2.54 11.85
C ILE A 27 8.03 -2.32 10.69
N VAL A 28 8.55 -1.10 10.52
CA VAL A 28 9.55 -0.78 9.48
C VAL A 28 10.81 -1.62 9.66
N ALA A 29 11.34 -1.68 10.88
CA ALA A 29 12.52 -2.48 11.21
C ALA A 29 12.28 -3.97 10.94
N LEU A 30 11.09 -4.48 11.27
CA LEU A 30 10.72 -5.87 11.04
C LEU A 30 10.62 -6.21 9.54
N ILE A 31 10.04 -5.33 8.73
CA ILE A 31 9.97 -5.49 7.27
C ILE A 31 11.39 -5.52 6.67
N ARG A 32 12.25 -4.56 7.05
CA ARG A 32 13.64 -4.52 6.59
C ARG A 32 14.40 -5.79 6.96
N ARG A 33 14.20 -6.29 8.18
CA ARG A 33 14.79 -7.55 8.65
C ARG A 33 14.29 -8.74 7.83
N ALA A 34 13.00 -8.80 7.52
CA ALA A 34 12.42 -9.84 6.69
C ALA A 34 13.05 -9.83 5.28
N ILE A 35 13.18 -8.66 4.66
CA ILE A 35 13.78 -8.52 3.32
C ILE A 35 15.24 -8.97 3.35
N ALA A 36 16.01 -8.54 4.35
CA ALA A 36 17.40 -8.96 4.50
C ALA A 36 17.54 -10.48 4.71
N GLN A 37 16.64 -11.10 5.49
CA GLN A 37 16.68 -12.53 5.77
C GLN A 37 16.25 -13.40 4.58
N ALA A 38 15.34 -12.89 3.74
CA ALA A 38 14.90 -13.61 2.55
C ALA A 38 16.02 -13.81 1.51
N ALA A 39 17.13 -13.07 1.62
CA ALA A 39 18.27 -13.12 0.69
C ALA A 39 17.84 -13.08 -0.79
N CYS A 40 16.78 -12.32 -1.07
CA CYS A 40 16.16 -12.25 -2.39
C CYS A 40 16.37 -10.86 -2.99
N GLU A 41 16.76 -10.83 -4.26
CA GLU A 41 16.82 -9.61 -5.04
C GLU A 41 15.40 -9.27 -5.52
N GLY A 42 14.65 -8.59 -4.66
CA GLY A 42 13.26 -8.26 -4.89
C GLY A 42 12.88 -6.87 -4.43
N ALA A 43 11.91 -6.28 -5.11
CA ALA A 43 11.33 -4.99 -4.73
C ALA A 43 10.10 -5.22 -3.87
N LEU A 44 10.06 -4.59 -2.69
CA LEU A 44 8.83 -4.52 -1.90
C LEU A 44 7.82 -3.65 -2.65
N VAL A 45 6.72 -4.25 -3.12
CA VAL A 45 5.68 -3.56 -3.89
C VAL A 45 4.36 -3.43 -3.14
N ALA A 46 4.20 -4.16 -2.03
CA ALA A 46 2.97 -4.13 -1.25
C ALA A 46 3.23 -4.47 0.22
N ILE A 47 2.44 -3.83 1.09
CA ILE A 47 2.33 -4.16 2.51
C ILE A 47 0.86 -4.48 2.77
N ALA A 48 0.58 -5.64 3.32
CA ALA A 48 -0.77 -6.18 3.51
C ALA A 48 -1.03 -6.48 4.99
N THR A 49 -2.26 -6.25 5.45
CA THR A 49 -2.72 -6.66 6.78
C THR A 49 -4.22 -6.96 6.75
N ALA A 50 -4.81 -7.40 7.87
CA ALA A 50 -6.25 -7.61 7.93
C ALA A 50 -7.00 -6.28 7.76
N ALA A 51 -8.16 -6.33 7.11
CA ALA A 51 -8.95 -5.13 6.80
C ALA A 51 -9.30 -4.30 8.05
N ASP A 52 -9.62 -4.95 9.17
CA ASP A 52 -9.91 -4.31 10.46
C ASP A 52 -8.70 -3.64 11.13
N ARG A 53 -7.51 -3.74 10.51
CA ARG A 53 -6.23 -3.23 11.02
C ARG A 53 -5.60 -2.22 10.06
N ALA A 54 -6.02 -2.18 8.80
CA ALA A 54 -5.33 -1.44 7.74
C ALA A 54 -5.35 0.09 7.95
N ASP A 55 -6.37 0.59 8.63
CA ASP A 55 -6.51 2.03 8.93
C ASP A 55 -5.80 2.47 10.21
N GLU A 56 -5.19 1.53 10.98
CA GLU A 56 -4.45 1.91 12.18
C GLU A 56 -3.23 2.77 11.85
N PRO A 57 -2.97 3.86 12.60
CA PRO A 57 -1.84 4.75 12.34
C PRO A 57 -0.51 4.01 12.24
N ALA A 58 -0.29 3.01 13.10
CA ALA A 58 0.95 2.25 13.14
C ALA A 58 1.33 1.63 11.79
N ILE A 59 0.39 0.97 11.10
CA ILE A 59 0.67 0.32 9.83
C ILE A 59 0.67 1.31 8.66
N ARG A 60 -0.16 2.35 8.71
CA ARG A 60 -0.16 3.40 7.68
C ARG A 60 1.15 4.18 7.65
N ASP A 61 1.63 4.60 8.82
CA ASP A 61 2.88 5.37 8.92
C ASP A 61 4.08 4.49 8.55
N ALA A 62 4.07 3.21 8.96
CA ALA A 62 5.09 2.25 8.58
C ALA A 62 5.11 2.00 7.06
N ALA A 63 3.96 1.85 6.42
CA ALA A 63 3.88 1.68 4.97
C ALA A 63 4.31 2.96 4.22
N GLY A 64 3.97 4.13 4.76
CA GLY A 64 4.40 5.43 4.24
C GLY A 64 5.93 5.58 4.20
N ALA A 65 6.66 4.98 5.16
CA ALA A 65 8.12 4.95 5.15
C ALA A 65 8.72 4.17 3.96
N PHE A 66 7.92 3.36 3.27
CA PHE A 66 8.26 2.67 2.02
C PHE A 66 7.59 3.29 0.79
N GLY A 67 6.87 4.41 0.93
CA GLY A 67 6.08 5.01 -0.14
C GLY A 67 4.84 4.21 -0.55
N LEU A 68 4.32 3.37 0.36
CA LEU A 68 3.19 2.48 0.11
C LEU A 68 2.00 2.82 1.02
N THR A 69 0.81 2.37 0.59
CA THR A 69 -0.40 2.33 1.43
C THR A 69 -0.70 0.88 1.82
N PRO A 70 -1.10 0.59 3.07
CA PRO A 70 -1.48 -0.77 3.46
C PRO A 70 -2.66 -1.30 2.63
N ILE A 71 -2.55 -2.54 2.17
CA ILE A 71 -3.66 -3.27 1.55
C ILE A 71 -4.47 -3.95 2.64
N ALA A 72 -5.76 -3.60 2.70
CA ALA A 72 -6.75 -4.24 3.54
C ALA A 72 -7.17 -5.59 2.94
N VAL A 73 -6.87 -6.68 3.63
CA VAL A 73 -7.29 -8.03 3.24
C VAL A 73 -8.48 -8.46 4.09
N ASP A 74 -9.61 -8.73 3.46
CA ASP A 74 -10.81 -9.16 4.16
C ASP A 74 -10.65 -10.56 4.77
N ALA A 75 -11.53 -10.88 5.72
CA ALA A 75 -11.44 -12.12 6.47
C ALA A 75 -11.68 -13.37 5.60
N GLU A 76 -12.44 -13.26 4.51
CA GLU A 76 -12.70 -14.38 3.61
C GLU A 76 -11.46 -14.70 2.77
N ALA A 77 -10.84 -13.69 2.15
CA ALA A 77 -9.59 -13.81 1.41
C ALA A 77 -8.47 -14.40 2.27
N LEU A 78 -8.36 -13.98 3.54
CA LEU A 78 -7.41 -14.57 4.50
C LEU A 78 -7.66 -16.07 4.70
N ARG A 79 -8.92 -16.50 4.87
CA ARG A 79 -9.27 -17.91 5.09
C ARG A 79 -9.10 -18.76 3.84
N THR A 80 -9.39 -18.22 2.66
CA THR A 80 -9.22 -18.91 1.38
C THR A 80 -7.77 -19.37 1.18
N VAL A 81 -6.80 -18.58 1.64
CA VAL A 81 -5.38 -18.94 1.51
C VAL A 81 -4.82 -19.75 2.68
N ASP A 82 -5.58 -20.01 3.76
CA ASP A 82 -5.10 -20.77 4.93
C ASP A 82 -4.49 -22.15 4.60
N PRO A 83 -4.99 -22.92 3.61
CA PRO A 83 -4.35 -24.18 3.24
C PRO A 83 -2.89 -24.05 2.79
N ARG A 84 -2.45 -22.85 2.39
CA ARG A 84 -1.06 -22.52 1.98
C ARG A 84 -0.24 -21.90 3.11
N VAL A 85 -0.82 -21.70 4.29
CA VAL A 85 -0.19 -21.06 5.45
C VAL A 85 0.49 -22.11 6.33
N PRO A 86 1.83 -22.17 6.40
CA PRO A 86 2.54 -23.21 7.14
C PRO A 86 2.56 -22.98 8.66
N THR A 87 2.55 -21.72 9.12
CA THR A 87 2.63 -21.43 10.55
C THR A 87 1.24 -21.49 11.19
N ARG A 88 1.12 -22.19 12.33
CA ARG A 88 -0.12 -22.31 13.09
C ARG A 88 0.00 -21.62 14.46
N SER A 89 -0.77 -20.57 14.68
CA SER A 89 -0.87 -19.84 15.94
C SER A 89 -2.28 -20.04 16.53
N ALA A 90 -2.38 -20.80 17.62
CA ALA A 90 -3.65 -21.07 18.29
C ALA A 90 -4.43 -19.79 18.65
N ARG A 91 -3.75 -18.67 18.90
CA ARG A 91 -4.40 -17.37 19.12
C ARG A 91 -5.03 -16.82 17.84
N ILE A 92 -4.29 -16.83 16.73
CA ILE A 92 -4.79 -16.30 15.46
C ILE A 92 -5.90 -17.20 14.93
N GLU A 93 -5.74 -18.53 14.99
CA GLU A 93 -6.76 -19.49 14.57
C GLU A 93 -8.10 -19.22 15.28
N ARG A 94 -8.08 -19.08 16.61
CA ARG A 94 -9.29 -18.75 17.38
C ARG A 94 -9.92 -17.42 17.02
N SER A 95 -9.10 -16.41 16.71
CA SER A 95 -9.59 -15.04 16.47
C SER A 95 -9.96 -14.75 15.01
N ARG A 96 -9.36 -15.44 14.04
CA ARG A 96 -9.44 -15.12 12.61
C ARG A 96 -9.68 -16.32 11.70
N GLY A 97 -9.58 -17.55 12.23
CA GLY A 97 -9.75 -18.78 11.44
C GLY A 97 -8.59 -19.06 10.48
N VAL A 98 -7.41 -18.48 10.73
CA VAL A 98 -6.19 -18.73 9.94
C VAL A 98 -5.00 -19.06 10.85
N GLY A 99 -4.05 -19.84 10.36
CA GLY A 99 -2.84 -20.22 11.09
C GLY A 99 -1.95 -19.03 11.43
N SER A 100 -1.81 -18.09 10.51
CA SER A 100 -0.93 -16.93 10.64
C SER A 100 -1.48 -15.76 9.82
N LEU A 101 -1.74 -14.63 10.49
CA LEU A 101 -2.24 -13.43 9.83
C LEU A 101 -1.22 -12.87 8.83
N ALA A 102 0.05 -12.82 9.22
CA ALA A 102 1.11 -12.27 8.36
C ALA A 102 1.28 -13.09 7.08
N GLU A 103 1.31 -14.42 7.18
CA GLU A 103 1.46 -15.29 6.01
C GLU A 103 0.21 -15.25 5.12
N ALA A 104 -0.99 -15.33 5.71
CA ALA A 104 -2.24 -15.26 4.96
C ALA A 104 -2.38 -13.92 4.22
N ALA A 105 -2.08 -12.79 4.87
CA ALA A 105 -2.16 -11.47 4.24
C ALA A 105 -1.17 -11.34 3.07
N ALA A 106 0.07 -11.83 3.24
CA ALA A 106 1.07 -11.82 2.19
C ALA A 106 0.62 -12.67 0.98
N LEU A 107 0.14 -13.89 1.22
CA LEU A 107 -0.29 -14.82 0.18
C LEU A 107 -1.54 -14.35 -0.56
N ALA A 108 -2.52 -13.81 0.16
CA ALA A 108 -3.76 -13.28 -0.44
C ALA A 108 -3.45 -12.18 -1.46
N VAL A 109 -2.55 -11.26 -1.12
CA VAL A 109 -2.14 -10.17 -2.04
C VAL A 109 -1.15 -10.64 -3.10
N ALA A 110 -0.34 -11.67 -2.82
CA ALA A 110 0.56 -12.26 -3.81
C ALA A 110 -0.18 -13.03 -4.93
N GLY A 111 -1.44 -13.41 -4.67
CA GLY A 111 -2.33 -14.07 -5.61
C GLY A 111 -2.23 -15.60 -5.59
N GLU A 112 -3.03 -16.22 -6.47
CA GLU A 112 -3.18 -17.68 -6.55
C GLU A 112 -1.84 -18.38 -6.79
N THR A 113 -1.04 -17.85 -7.72
CA THR A 113 0.28 -18.39 -8.07
C THR A 113 1.43 -17.79 -7.24
N GLY A 114 1.12 -16.93 -6.27
CA GLY A 114 2.08 -16.40 -5.32
C GLY A 114 2.67 -17.49 -4.41
N ARG A 115 3.82 -17.23 -3.79
CA ARG A 115 4.41 -18.18 -2.83
C ARG A 115 5.12 -17.46 -1.70
N LEU A 116 5.14 -18.06 -0.51
CA LEU A 116 5.96 -17.57 0.59
C LEU A 116 7.44 -17.69 0.24
N ILE A 117 8.16 -16.59 0.45
CA ILE A 117 9.62 -16.49 0.35
C ILE A 117 10.24 -16.54 1.75
N LEU A 118 9.56 -15.94 2.72
CA LEU A 118 9.92 -16.00 4.12
C LEU A 118 8.68 -16.29 4.96
N ALA A 119 8.71 -17.41 5.69
CA ALA A 119 7.70 -17.72 6.71
C ALA A 119 7.72 -16.66 7.82
N ARG A 120 6.67 -16.64 8.64
CA ARG A 120 6.47 -15.64 9.69
C ARG A 120 7.69 -15.51 10.60
N ILE A 121 8.26 -14.31 10.66
CA ILE A 121 9.16 -13.87 11.74
C ILE A 121 8.41 -12.99 12.74
N ASP A 122 8.87 -12.99 13.99
CA ASP A 122 8.22 -12.32 15.14
C ASP A 122 9.27 -11.48 15.88
N ASP A 123 8.91 -10.27 16.34
CA ASP A 123 9.75 -9.44 17.22
C ASP A 123 9.14 -9.25 18.63
N GLY A 124 8.06 -9.97 18.93
CA GLY A 124 7.29 -9.90 20.16
C GLY A 124 6.09 -8.94 20.08
N ARG A 125 6.14 -7.92 19.22
CA ARG A 125 5.10 -6.87 19.06
C ARG A 125 4.43 -6.92 17.69
N ALA A 126 5.18 -7.26 16.66
CA ALA A 126 4.74 -7.44 15.29
C ALA A 126 5.31 -8.72 14.69
N THR A 127 4.65 -9.17 13.63
CA THR A 127 5.01 -10.34 12.83
C THR A 127 4.98 -9.96 11.37
N CYS A 128 5.96 -10.46 10.61
CA CYS A 128 6.08 -10.22 9.18
C CYS A 128 6.32 -11.54 8.45
N ALA A 129 5.70 -11.69 7.29
CA ALA A 129 5.99 -12.74 6.32
C ALA A 129 6.18 -12.10 4.94
N LEU A 130 6.96 -12.74 4.07
CA LEU A 130 7.17 -12.26 2.70
C LEU A 130 6.66 -13.29 1.71
N ALA A 131 5.94 -12.81 0.69
CA ALA A 131 5.53 -13.61 -0.46
C ALA A 131 6.00 -12.95 -1.77
N ALA A 132 6.33 -13.78 -2.76
CA ALA A 132 6.53 -13.33 -4.13
C ALA A 132 5.18 -13.34 -4.85
N ARG A 133 4.90 -12.26 -5.59
CA ARG A 133 3.73 -12.19 -6.49
C ARG A 133 3.86 -13.22 -7.61
N GLY A 134 2.70 -13.74 -8.04
CA GLY A 134 2.61 -14.61 -9.21
C GLY A 134 2.73 -13.83 -10.53
N LEU A 135 3.34 -14.44 -11.55
CA LEU A 135 3.62 -13.79 -12.84
C LEU A 135 2.35 -13.24 -13.54
N ALA A 136 1.23 -13.97 -13.49
CA ALA A 136 -0.04 -13.51 -14.06
C ALA A 136 -0.58 -12.24 -13.37
N SER A 137 -0.31 -12.10 -12.07
CA SER A 137 -0.68 -10.92 -11.27
C SER A 137 0.27 -9.75 -11.48
N ASP A 138 1.48 -10.02 -11.99
CA ASP A 138 2.49 -9.01 -12.30
C ASP A 138 2.26 -8.38 -13.67
N GLU A 139 1.84 -9.15 -14.67
CA GLU A 139 1.47 -8.67 -16.01
C GLU A 139 0.27 -7.71 -15.95
N ALA A 140 -0.83 -8.11 -15.30
CA ALA A 140 -2.02 -7.27 -15.15
C ALA A 140 -1.75 -5.93 -14.43
N MET A 141 -0.82 -5.91 -13.47
CA MET A 141 -0.44 -4.68 -12.77
C MET A 141 0.57 -3.84 -13.56
N ARG A 142 1.46 -4.45 -14.36
CA ARG A 142 2.32 -3.70 -15.27
C ARG A 142 1.49 -2.92 -16.28
N GLU A 143 0.44 -3.53 -16.83
CA GLU A 143 -0.50 -2.82 -17.70
C GLU A 143 -1.17 -1.63 -17.00
N ALA A 144 -1.56 -1.81 -15.72
CA ALA A 144 -2.16 -0.73 -14.92
C ALA A 144 -1.16 0.37 -14.54
N ASP A 145 0.07 0.01 -14.20
CA ASP A 145 1.15 0.93 -13.81
C ASP A 145 1.64 1.73 -15.03
N GLU A 146 1.78 1.08 -16.20
CA GLU A 146 2.04 1.74 -17.49
C GLU A 146 0.91 2.71 -17.84
N ALA A 147 -0.35 2.28 -17.70
CA ALA A 147 -1.51 3.15 -17.92
C ALA A 147 -1.53 4.35 -16.96
N SER A 148 -1.12 4.15 -15.70
CA SER A 148 -0.99 5.24 -14.71
C SER A 148 0.17 6.18 -15.03
N ALA A 149 1.31 5.65 -15.50
CA ALA A 149 2.47 6.43 -15.92
C ALA A 149 2.20 7.29 -17.17
N LEU A 150 1.35 6.79 -18.08
CA LEU A 150 0.82 7.54 -19.24
C LEU A 150 -0.15 8.64 -18.82
N PHE A 151 -0.91 8.44 -17.74
CA PHE A 151 -1.76 9.46 -17.13
C PHE A 151 -0.99 10.30 -16.10
N ARG A 152 0.15 10.89 -16.50
CA ARG A 152 0.79 11.94 -15.69
C ARG A 152 0.11 13.28 -16.01
N PRO A 153 -0.67 13.90 -15.10
CA PRO A 153 -1.23 15.22 -15.36
C PRO A 153 -0.08 16.22 -15.57
N PRO A 154 -0.20 17.19 -16.49
CA PRO A 154 0.81 18.21 -16.67
C PRO A 154 0.98 18.95 -15.34
N SER A 155 2.22 18.95 -14.84
CA SER A 155 2.60 19.59 -13.60
C SER A 155 2.14 21.04 -13.62
N ALA A 156 1.28 21.42 -12.67
CA ALA A 156 0.89 22.81 -12.45
C ALA A 156 2.17 23.66 -12.29
N GLY A 157 2.40 24.56 -13.24
CA GLY A 157 3.55 25.45 -13.23
C GLY A 157 3.58 26.27 -11.95
N VAL A 158 4.67 26.15 -11.20
CA VAL A 158 5.05 27.14 -10.19
C VAL A 158 5.26 28.47 -10.92
N GLY A 159 4.29 29.36 -10.84
CA GLY A 159 4.43 30.76 -11.21
C GLY A 159 5.36 31.45 -10.22
N LYS A 160 6.65 31.52 -10.57
CA LYS A 160 7.47 32.68 -10.17
C LYS A 160 7.15 33.77 -11.18
N ASP A 161 6.61 34.89 -10.71
CA ASP A 161 7.10 36.21 -11.12
C ASP A 161 6.60 37.28 -10.14
N ALA A 162 7.58 37.90 -9.50
CA ALA A 162 7.46 39.18 -8.84
C ALA A 162 7.63 40.28 -9.90
N GLY A 163 6.77 41.30 -9.89
CA GLY A 163 6.96 42.46 -10.76
C GLY A 163 5.80 43.46 -10.68
N ALA A 164 6.02 44.55 -9.96
CA ALA A 164 5.13 45.68 -9.85
C ALA A 164 4.85 46.36 -11.21
N VAL A 165 3.69 47.02 -11.36
CA VAL A 165 3.58 48.46 -11.72
C VAL A 165 2.12 48.92 -11.69
N SER A 166 1.95 50.10 -11.09
CA SER A 166 0.78 50.96 -10.95
C SER A 166 0.11 51.39 -12.28
N ARG A 167 -1.23 51.55 -12.29
CA ARG A 167 -1.94 52.80 -12.70
C ARG A 167 -3.47 52.70 -12.56
N SER A 168 -3.99 53.52 -11.65
CA SER A 168 -5.20 54.39 -11.72
C SER A 168 -6.36 54.09 -12.70
N LYS A 169 -7.60 53.96 -12.20
CA LYS A 169 -8.66 55.01 -12.15
C LYS A 169 -10.04 54.38 -11.84
N THR A 170 -10.74 55.04 -10.92
CA THR A 170 -12.09 54.80 -10.37
C THR A 170 -13.23 55.12 -11.39
N PRO A 171 -14.53 55.08 -11.02
CA PRO A 171 -15.48 53.94 -10.95
C PRO A 171 -16.67 54.10 -11.93
N ILE A 172 -17.48 53.04 -12.16
CA ILE A 172 -18.88 53.22 -12.59
C ILE A 172 -19.82 52.27 -11.82
N SER A 173 -20.82 52.90 -11.20
CA SER A 173 -21.99 52.35 -10.54
C SER A 173 -22.96 51.67 -11.50
N GLN A 174 -23.76 50.72 -11.01
CA GLN A 174 -25.24 50.70 -11.03
C GLN A 174 -25.72 49.31 -10.56
N ARG A 175 -26.27 49.18 -9.36
CA ARG A 175 -27.71 49.22 -9.01
C ARG A 175 -28.62 48.27 -9.81
N ALA A 176 -29.09 47.26 -9.08
CA ALA A 176 -30.50 46.97 -8.79
C ALA A 176 -31.26 45.87 -9.58
N ARG A 177 -32.16 45.24 -8.78
CA ARG A 177 -33.38 44.47 -9.07
C ARG A 177 -33.19 42.95 -9.16
N THR A 178 -33.66 42.17 -8.18
CA THR A 178 -35.06 41.81 -7.83
C THR A 178 -35.69 40.87 -8.86
N ALA A 179 -35.89 39.61 -8.45
CA ALA A 179 -37.09 38.78 -8.64
C ALA A 179 -36.79 37.37 -8.07
N GLN A 180 -37.21 37.07 -6.84
CA GLN A 180 -38.30 36.10 -6.57
C GLN A 180 -38.93 35.47 -7.82
N ILE A 181 -38.99 34.13 -7.85
CA ILE A 181 -40.23 33.36 -8.06
C ILE A 181 -40.06 32.00 -7.37
N VAL A 182 -41.04 31.73 -6.51
CA VAL A 182 -41.42 30.47 -5.86
C VAL A 182 -42.29 29.70 -6.84
N THR A 183 -42.11 28.39 -6.99
CA THR A 183 -43.27 27.48 -7.16
C THR A 183 -42.96 26.05 -6.69
N ALA A 184 -43.86 25.57 -5.81
CA ALA A 184 -44.28 24.21 -5.46
C ALA A 184 -43.22 23.19 -4.99
#